data_AF-A0A957AFG2-F1
#
_entry.id   AF-A0A957AFG2-F1
#
_cell.length_a   1.000
_cell.length_b   1.000
_cell.length_c   1.000
_cell.angle_alpha   90.00
_cell.angle_beta   90.00
_cell.angle_gamma   90.00
#
_symmetry.space_group_name_H-M   'P 1'
#
loop_
_entity.id
_entity.type
_entity.pdbx_description
1 polymer ?
#
loop_
_entity_poly.entity_id
_entity_poly.type
_entity_poly.pdbx_seq_one_letter_code
_entity_poly.pdbx_strand_id
1 'polypeptide(L)'
;MGIDEKSLAKGHRYATIACDLEAGHVIGIAEGRTGDSLVAALGRFSIDELQAVDAVAMDMSGAFLSRMRWLLDLGEHPKPASRGHLKTGQS
;
A
#
# COMPACT_ATOMS: atom_id res chain seq x y z
N MET A 1 -8.05 3.45 7.33
CA MET A 1 -7.64 2.34 6.42
C MET A 1 -6.80 1.31 7.19
N GLY A 2 -6.92 0.02 6.87
CA GLY A 2 -6.15 -1.06 7.48
C GLY A 2 -5.19 -1.71 6.49
N ILE A 3 -3.98 -2.03 6.94
CA ILE A 3 -2.97 -2.79 6.18
C ILE A 3 -2.51 -3.98 7.02
N ASP A 4 -2.59 -5.17 6.44
CA ASP A 4 -2.17 -6.43 7.08
C ASP A 4 -1.15 -7.20 6.22
N GLU A 5 -0.27 -7.94 6.89
CA GLU A 5 0.64 -8.91 6.27
C GLU A 5 0.17 -10.32 6.58
N LYS A 6 -0.17 -11.11 5.55
CA LYS A 6 -0.55 -12.51 5.72
C LYS A 6 0.50 -13.45 5.16
N SER A 7 1.01 -14.37 5.99
CA SER A 7 1.84 -15.48 5.51
C SER A 7 1.00 -16.50 4.73
N LEU A 8 1.33 -16.70 3.46
CA LEU A 8 0.69 -17.66 2.56
C LEU A 8 1.46 -18.98 2.56
N ALA A 9 1.15 -19.83 3.54
CA ALA A 9 1.73 -21.16 3.77
C ALA A 9 3.18 -21.18 4.30
N LYS A 10 3.68 -22.39 4.59
CA LYS A 10 5.07 -22.62 5.02
C LYS A 10 5.99 -22.36 3.82
N GLY A 11 6.79 -21.28 3.87
CA GLY A 11 7.78 -21.01 2.82
C GLY A 11 8.06 -19.53 2.51
N HIS A 12 7.79 -18.60 3.43
CA HIS A 12 8.14 -17.17 3.25
C HIS A 12 7.42 -16.46 2.09
N ARG A 13 6.23 -16.92 1.71
CA ARG A 13 5.33 -16.14 0.85
C ARG A 13 4.43 -15.28 1.71
N TYR A 14 4.28 -14.03 1.33
CA TYR A 14 3.49 -13.05 2.06
C TYR A 14 2.49 -12.41 1.11
N ALA A 15 1.39 -11.91 1.65
CA ALA A 15 0.47 -11.03 0.96
C ALA A 15 0.26 -9.76 1.79
N THR A 16 0.23 -8.63 1.10
CA THR A 16 -0.19 -7.35 1.63
C THR A 16 -1.69 -7.19 1.35
N ILE A 17 -2.48 -7.00 2.39
CA ILE A 17 -3.93 -6.82 2.31
C ILE A 17 -4.25 -5.39 2.73
N ALA A 18 -4.95 -4.65 1.89
CA ALA A 18 -5.53 -3.36 2.23
C ALA A 18 -7.03 -3.50 2.45
N CYS A 19 -7.56 -2.91 3.52
CA CYS A 19 -8.98 -2.95 3.85
C CYS A 19 -9.51 -1.60 4.34
N ASP A 20 -10.80 -1.39 4.10
CA ASP A 20 -11.57 -0.34 4.73
C ASP A 20 -12.03 -0.85 6.09
N LEU A 21 -11.59 -0.17 7.17
CA LEU A 21 -11.91 -0.57 8.54
C LEU A 21 -13.30 -0.11 8.97
N GLU A 22 -13.86 0.90 8.31
CA GLU A 22 -15.22 1.39 8.60
C GLU A 22 -16.26 0.59 7.82
N ALA A 23 -16.04 0.44 6.51
CA ALA A 23 -16.95 -0.31 5.66
C ALA A 23 -16.75 -1.83 5.70
N GLY A 24 -15.66 -2.31 6.33
CA GLY A 24 -15.41 -3.73 6.58
C GLY A 24 -15.12 -4.58 5.35
N HIS A 25 -14.63 -3.98 4.25
CA HIS A 25 -14.36 -4.71 3.00
C HIS A 25 -12.89 -4.61 2.58
N VAL A 26 -12.45 -5.60 1.80
CA VAL A 26 -11.10 -5.63 1.22
C VAL A 26 -11.02 -4.67 0.05
N ILE A 27 -10.05 -3.78 0.11
CA ILE A 27 -9.74 -2.79 -0.93
C ILE A 27 -8.90 -3.43 -2.04
N GLY A 28 -7.89 -4.21 -1.65
CA GLY A 28 -6.95 -4.83 -2.58
C GLY A 28 -6.00 -5.81 -1.87
N ILE A 29 -5.42 -6.72 -2.66
CA ILE A 29 -4.46 -7.72 -2.19
C ILE A 29 -3.29 -7.74 -3.18
N ALA A 30 -2.07 -7.72 -2.68
CA ALA A 30 -0.85 -7.86 -3.48
C ALA A 30 0.10 -8.88 -2.87
N GLU A 31 0.87 -9.56 -3.72
CA GLU A 31 1.90 -10.49 -3.25
C GLU A 31 3.11 -9.74 -2.69
N GLY A 32 3.70 -10.31 -1.64
CA GLY A 32 4.87 -9.78 -0.94
C GLY A 32 4.53 -8.95 0.28
N ARG A 33 5.59 -8.41 0.89
CA ARG A 33 5.56 -7.63 2.14
C ARG A 33 6.41 -6.35 2.08
N THR A 34 6.68 -5.87 0.87
CA THR A 34 7.55 -4.71 0.65
C THR A 34 6.70 -3.45 0.41
N GLY A 35 7.35 -2.29 0.41
CA GLY A 35 6.69 -1.04 0.02
C GLY A 35 6.07 -1.08 -1.39
N ASP A 36 6.56 -1.92 -2.30
CA ASP A 36 5.99 -2.10 -3.63
C ASP A 36 4.69 -2.91 -3.59
N SER A 37 4.62 -3.96 -2.76
CA SER A 37 3.40 -4.72 -2.51
C SER A 37 2.29 -3.83 -1.93
N LEU A 38 2.65 -2.89 -1.07
CA LEU A 38 1.72 -1.89 -0.55
C LEU A 38 1.17 -0.96 -1.65
N VAL A 39 2.05 -0.42 -2.50
CA VAL A 39 1.63 0.42 -3.64
C VAL A 39 0.72 -0.36 -4.57
N ALA A 40 1.03 -1.63 -4.84
CA ALA A 40 0.20 -2.50 -5.67
C ALA A 40 -1.18 -2.75 -5.03
N ALA A 41 -1.27 -3.00 -3.73
CA ALA A 41 -2.54 -3.22 -3.03
C ALA A 41 -3.44 -1.96 -3.03
N LEU A 42 -2.83 -0.76 -3.11
CA LEU A 42 -3.52 0.53 -3.12
C LEU A 42 -3.67 1.14 -4.52
N GLY A 43 -3.23 0.47 -5.59
CA GLY A 43 -3.12 1.04 -6.93
C GLY A 43 -4.43 1.52 -7.58
N ARG A 44 -5.58 1.23 -6.95
CA ARG A 44 -6.90 1.76 -7.33
C ARG A 44 -7.14 3.20 -6.89
N PHE A 45 -6.35 3.72 -5.95
CA PHE A 45 -6.46 5.10 -5.47
C PHE A 45 -5.45 5.99 -6.17
N SER A 46 -5.89 7.20 -6.48
CA SER A 46 -5.00 8.31 -6.79
C SER A 46 -4.20 8.74 -5.56
N ILE A 47 -3.13 9.49 -5.79
CA ILE A 47 -2.33 10.05 -4.69
C ILE A 47 -3.18 11.00 -3.83
N ASP A 48 -4.03 11.82 -4.45
CA ASP A 48 -4.87 12.78 -3.73
C ASP A 48 -5.89 12.08 -2.81
N GLU A 49 -6.47 10.96 -3.26
CA GLU A 49 -7.35 10.12 -2.43
C GLU A 49 -6.59 9.48 -1.26
N LEU A 50 -5.34 9.06 -1.47
CA LEU A 50 -4.50 8.53 -0.39
C LEU A 50 -4.13 9.62 0.62
N GLN A 51 -3.87 10.84 0.18
CA GLN A 51 -3.57 11.97 1.07
C GLN A 51 -4.76 12.39 1.94
N ALA A 52 -5.99 12.10 1.50
CA ALA A 52 -7.21 12.33 2.28
C ALA A 52 -7.46 11.25 3.36
N VAL A 53 -6.60 10.23 3.47
CA VAL A 53 -6.73 9.19 4.49
C VAL A 53 -6.23 9.73 5.85
N ASP A 54 -7.17 9.95 6.77
CA ASP A 54 -6.87 10.49 8.11
C ASP A 54 -6.03 9.54 8.99
N ALA A 55 -6.22 8.23 8.81
CA ALA A 55 -5.54 7.24 9.64
C ALA A 55 -5.32 5.91 8.91
N VAL A 56 -4.15 5.32 9.15
CA VAL A 56 -3.79 3.97 8.73
C VAL A 56 -3.43 3.13 9.95
N ALA A 57 -4.16 2.04 10.18
CA ALA A 57 -3.75 1.00 11.10
C ALA A 57 -2.93 -0.05 10.36
N MET A 58 -1.76 -0.39 10.88
CA MET A 58 -0.83 -1.34 10.27
C MET A 58 -0.10 -2.16 11.33
N ASP A 59 0.06 -3.46 11.08
CA ASP A 59 0.85 -4.31 11.97
C ASP A 59 2.35 -4.25 11.61
N MET A 60 3.06 -3.41 12.37
CA MET A 60 4.47 -3.41 12.77
C MET A 60 5.62 -3.83 11.82
N SER A 61 5.48 -3.81 10.49
CA SER A 61 6.66 -3.78 9.61
C SER A 61 7.18 -2.35 9.42
N GLY A 62 8.41 -2.07 9.86
CA GLY A 62 9.06 -0.75 9.68
C GLY A 62 9.17 -0.30 8.22
N ALA A 63 9.17 -1.24 7.27
CA ALA A 63 9.15 -0.96 5.84
C ALA A 63 7.80 -0.36 5.38
N PHE A 64 6.67 -0.87 5.91
CA PHE A 64 5.35 -0.32 5.61
C PHE A 64 5.12 1.03 6.25
N LEU A 65 5.56 1.23 7.50
CA LEU A 65 5.44 2.52 8.18
C LEU A 65 6.18 3.62 7.41
N SER A 66 7.42 3.36 7.01
CA SER A 66 8.21 4.29 6.21
C SER A 66 7.53 4.61 4.87
N ARG A 67 6.98 3.59 4.19
CA ARG A 67 6.31 3.76 2.90
C ARG A 67 4.99 4.53 3.02
N MET A 68 4.17 4.24 4.01
CA MET A 68 2.92 4.97 4.24
C MET A 68 3.17 6.41 4.69
N ARG A 69 4.15 6.67 5.56
CA ARG A 69 4.52 8.05 5.92
C ARG A 69 4.84 8.88 4.69
N TRP A 70 5.54 8.29 3.74
CA TRP A 70 5.82 8.94 2.46
C TRP A 70 4.57 9.11 1.58
N LEU A 71 3.67 8.11 1.52
CA LEU A 71 2.46 8.17 0.67
C LEU A 71 1.47 9.21 1.17
N LEU A 72 1.31 9.29 2.49
CA LEU A 72 0.40 10.19 3.19
C LEU A 72 1.03 11.55 3.50
N ASP A 73 2.29 11.75 3.12
CA ASP A 73 3.03 13.00 3.38
C ASP A 73 3.01 13.42 4.87
N LEU A 74 3.08 12.45 5.78
CA LEU A 74 3.04 12.67 7.24
C LEU A 74 4.40 13.15 7.81
N GLY A 75 5.10 14.04 7.10
CA GLY A 75 6.33 14.69 7.58
C GLY A 75 7.46 14.71 6.54
N GLU A 76 7.79 15.93 6.08
CA GLU A 76 9.04 16.38 5.45
C GLU A 76 9.88 15.35 4.67
N HIS A 77 9.37 14.83 3.55
CA HIS A 77 10.25 14.25 2.53
C HIS A 77 9.84 14.71 1.12
N PRO A 78 10.81 15.00 0.23
CA PRO A 78 10.50 15.51 -1.09
C PRO A 78 9.67 14.50 -1.88
N LYS A 79 8.53 14.98 -2.40
CA LYS A 79 7.62 14.26 -3.31
C LYS A 79 8.43 13.63 -4.46
N PRO A 80 8.21 12.35 -4.82
CA PRO A 80 8.87 11.77 -5.99
C PRO A 80 8.48 12.51 -7.26
N ALA A 81 9.43 12.64 -8.17
CA ALA A 81 9.11 12.89 -9.57
C ALA A 81 8.22 11.73 -10.06
N SER A 82 7.02 12.08 -10.55
CA SER A 82 6.04 11.16 -11.11
C SER A 82 6.69 10.15 -12.06
N ARG A 83 6.72 8.86 -11.69
CA ARG A 83 7.17 7.79 -12.57
C ARG A 83 6.00 7.40 -13.45
N GLY A 84 6.12 7.67 -14.74
CA GLY A 84 5.09 7.48 -15.74
C GLY A 84 4.58 6.04 -15.82
N HIS A 85 3.27 5.94 -15.98
CA HIS A 85 2.51 4.98 -16.78
C HIS A 85 3.30 3.76 -17.31
N LEU A 86 3.15 2.60 -16.65
CA LEU A 86 3.40 1.32 -17.31
C LEU A 86 2.26 1.09 -18.32
N LYS A 87 2.49 1.38 -19.60
CA LYS A 87 1.70 0.79 -20.68
C LYS A 87 2.16 -0.65 -20.83
N THR A 88 1.41 -1.61 -20.31
CA THR A 88 1.53 -3.00 -20.75
C THR A 88 0.96 -3.07 -22.16
N GLY A 89 1.84 -3.10 -23.16
CA GLY A 89 1.49 -3.41 -24.53
C GLY A 89 1.13 -4.89 -24.67
N GLN A 90 -0.03 -5.15 -25.28
CA GLN A 90 -0.41 -6.42 -25.87
C GLN A 90 -1.20 -6.08 -27.16
N SER A 91 -0.54 -6.19 -28.31
CA SER A 91 -1.06 -6.64 -29.61
C SER A 91 0.13 -6.78 -30.57
#